data_AF-A0A415FPV2-F1
#
_entry.id   AF-A0A415FPV2-F1
#
_cell.length_a   1.000
_cell.length_b   1.000
_cell.length_c   1.000
_cell.angle_alpha   90.00
_cell.angle_beta   90.00
_cell.angle_gamma   90.00
#
_symmetry.space_group_name_H-M   'P 1'
#
loop_
_entity.id
_entity.type
_entity.pdbx_description
1 polymer ?
#
loop_
_entity_poly.entity_id
_entity_poly.type
_entity_poly.pdbx_seq_one_letter_code
_entity_poly.pdbx_strand_id
1 'polypeptide(L)'
;MADKALMVVGQKRFVQTMRKAGADMDDLKEVNRAAAQIALPAVRNLAPRGKTGRLAGSLRVGATKRAGVIRAGRKAVPYAGPVNYGWPARHIKPRLFVNNGVASTESQWQKVYKDFIDKTLKQVKGK
;
A
#
# COMPACT_ATOMS: atom_id res chain seq x y z
N MET A 1 10.57 -7.29 -23.08
CA MET A 1 9.14 -7.46 -22.77
C MET A 1 9.05 -8.58 -21.73
N ALA A 2 8.56 -8.47 -20.50
CA ALA A 2 7.78 -7.47 -19.78
C ALA A 2 8.00 -7.62 -18.25
N ASP A 3 9.06 -7.00 -17.69
CA ASP A 3 9.36 -6.99 -16.24
C ASP A 3 8.72 -5.80 -15.49
N LYS A 4 7.47 -5.48 -15.81
CA LYS A 4 6.76 -4.35 -15.19
C LYS A 4 5.30 -4.61 -14.84
N ALA A 5 5.02 -5.86 -14.43
CA ALA A 5 3.70 -6.27 -13.91
C ALA A 5 3.82 -7.17 -12.65
N LEU A 6 4.82 -6.91 -11.80
CA LEU A 6 5.05 -7.67 -10.56
C LEU A 6 4.09 -7.34 -9.40
N MET A 7 3.07 -6.51 -9.63
CA MET A 7 1.87 -6.47 -8.80
C MET A 7 0.65 -6.92 -9.59
N VAL A 8 -0.07 -7.89 -9.03
CA VAL A 8 -1.42 -8.36 -9.38
C VAL A 8 -1.54 -9.47 -10.45
N VAL A 9 -0.71 -10.52 -10.37
CA VAL A 9 -1.14 -11.88 -10.80
C VAL A 9 -1.34 -12.82 -9.60
N GLY A 10 -0.78 -12.48 -8.44
CA GLY A 10 -0.83 -13.30 -7.22
C GLY A 10 -1.86 -12.88 -6.17
N GLN A 11 -2.25 -11.60 -6.03
CA GLN A 11 -3.00 -11.13 -4.84
C GLN A 11 -4.38 -11.76 -4.68
N LYS A 12 -5.16 -11.86 -5.77
CA LYS A 12 -6.48 -12.51 -5.72
C LYS A 12 -6.37 -13.99 -5.41
N ARG A 13 -5.40 -14.68 -6.03
CA ARG A 13 -5.09 -16.09 -5.78
C ARG A 13 -4.58 -16.29 -4.35
N PHE A 14 -3.73 -15.41 -3.84
CA PHE A 14 -3.19 -15.40 -2.48
C PHE A 14 -4.31 -15.28 -1.44
N VAL A 15 -5.19 -14.29 -1.57
CA VAL A 15 -6.34 -14.12 -0.67
C VAL A 15 -7.26 -15.34 -0.74
N GLN A 16 -7.48 -15.91 -1.93
CA GLN A 16 -8.27 -17.15 -2.08
C GLN A 16 -7.60 -18.35 -1.41
N THR A 17 -6.28 -18.53 -1.57
CA THR A 17 -5.52 -19.63 -0.96
C THR A 17 -5.51 -19.49 0.55
N MET A 18 -5.28 -18.28 1.09
CA MET A 18 -5.31 -18.03 2.53
C MET A 18 -6.70 -18.30 3.13
N ARG A 19 -7.75 -17.88 2.43
CA ARG A 19 -9.12 -18.21 2.83
C ARG A 19 -9.39 -19.71 2.85
N LYS A 20 -8.91 -20.45 1.84
CA LYS A 20 -9.02 -21.93 1.80
C LYS A 20 -8.23 -22.60 2.91
N ALA A 21 -7.09 -22.04 3.30
CA ALA A 21 -6.26 -22.51 4.40
C ALA A 21 -6.84 -22.19 5.80
N GLY A 22 -8.03 -21.58 5.87
CA GLY A 22 -8.69 -21.24 7.14
C GLY A 22 -8.07 -20.03 7.85
N ALA A 23 -7.26 -19.22 7.16
CA ALA A 23 -6.70 -18.01 7.75
C ALA A 23 -7.82 -17.01 8.07
N ASP A 24 -7.76 -16.41 9.26
CA ASP A 24 -8.72 -15.39 9.65
C ASP A 24 -8.62 -14.19 8.70
N MET A 25 -9.74 -13.82 8.13
CA MET A 25 -9.82 -12.72 7.18
C MET A 25 -9.66 -11.37 7.86
N ASP A 26 -9.88 -11.29 9.17
CA ASP A 26 -9.62 -10.09 9.96
C ASP A 26 -8.12 -9.94 10.25
N ASP A 27 -7.39 -11.05 10.49
CA ASP A 27 -5.91 -11.04 10.54
C ASP A 27 -5.32 -10.51 9.22
N LEU A 28 -5.84 -10.94 8.07
CA LEU A 28 -5.39 -10.43 6.76
C LEU A 28 -5.57 -8.91 6.64
N LYS A 29 -6.67 -8.36 7.18
CA LYS A 29 -6.91 -6.91 7.17
C LYS A 29 -5.91 -6.17 8.06
N GLU A 30 -5.50 -6.76 9.17
CA GLU A 30 -4.50 -6.20 10.08
C GLU A 30 -3.10 -6.23 9.47
N VAL A 31 -2.68 -7.35 8.89
CA VAL A 31 -1.42 -7.51 8.14
C VAL A 31 -1.33 -6.47 7.02
N ASN A 32 -2.40 -6.32 6.24
CA ASN A 32 -2.51 -5.30 5.20
C ASN A 32 -2.39 -3.87 5.75
N ARG A 33 -2.94 -3.60 6.93
CA ARG A 33 -2.82 -2.31 7.61
C ARG A 33 -1.38 -2.07 8.07
N ALA A 34 -0.75 -3.05 8.68
CA ALA A 34 0.63 -2.98 9.15
C ALA A 34 1.60 -2.72 7.99
N ALA A 35 1.46 -3.45 6.88
CA ALA A 35 2.23 -3.22 5.66
C ALA A 35 2.09 -1.76 5.16
N ALA A 36 0.87 -1.22 5.11
CA ALA A 36 0.64 0.17 4.71
C ALA A 36 1.16 1.20 5.73
N GLN A 37 1.17 0.88 7.02
CA GLN A 37 1.77 1.72 8.07
C GLN A 37 3.29 1.82 7.93
N ILE A 38 3.97 0.72 7.55
CA ILE A 38 5.41 0.72 7.28
C ILE A 38 5.75 1.61 6.09
N ALA A 39 4.94 1.55 5.02
CA ALA A 39 5.18 2.37 3.82
C ALA A 39 4.81 3.85 4.00
N LEU A 40 3.91 4.19 4.93
CA LEU A 40 3.38 5.55 5.11
C LEU A 40 4.47 6.62 5.36
N PRO A 41 5.45 6.42 6.26
CA PRO A 41 6.52 7.39 6.48
C PRO A 41 7.32 7.75 5.21
N ALA A 42 7.68 6.75 4.41
CA ALA A 42 8.41 6.97 3.16
C ALA A 42 7.57 7.77 2.16
N VAL A 43 6.28 7.42 2.00
CA VAL A 43 5.35 8.21 1.18
C VAL A 43 5.21 9.65 1.68
N ARG A 44 5.13 9.84 3.01
CA ARG A 44 5.02 11.17 3.63
C ARG A 44 6.28 12.01 3.48
N ASN A 45 7.45 11.38 3.45
CA ASN A 45 8.72 12.06 3.22
C ASN A 45 8.86 12.56 1.77
N LEU A 46 8.41 11.75 0.81
CA LEU A 46 8.39 12.12 -0.61
C LEU A 46 7.23 13.05 -0.98
N ALA A 47 6.20 13.14 -0.14
CA ALA A 47 5.04 13.96 -0.41
C ALA A 47 5.40 15.46 -0.46
N PRO A 48 4.92 16.18 -1.49
CA PRO A 48 5.11 17.62 -1.57
C PRO A 48 4.50 18.33 -0.35
N ARG A 49 5.31 19.15 0.31
CA ARG A 49 4.82 20.00 1.40
C ARG A 49 4.23 21.32 0.87
N GLY A 50 4.78 21.87 -0.22
CA GLY A 50 4.37 23.20 -0.69
C GLY A 50 4.49 24.23 0.43
N LYS A 51 3.64 25.26 0.43
CA LYS A 51 3.63 26.29 1.49
C LYS A 51 2.96 25.85 2.79
N THR A 52 1.96 24.96 2.72
CA THR A 52 1.06 24.66 3.85
C THR A 52 1.20 23.26 4.43
N GLY A 53 1.94 22.35 3.78
CA GLY A 53 2.09 20.97 4.22
C GLY A 53 0.82 20.11 4.16
N ARG A 54 -0.32 20.66 3.70
CA ARG A 54 -1.64 20.02 3.76
C ARG A 54 -1.70 18.67 3.06
N LEU A 55 -0.99 18.51 1.95
CA LEU A 55 -0.94 17.23 1.22
C LEU A 55 -0.25 16.15 2.05
N ALA A 56 0.96 16.42 2.56
CA ALA A 56 1.69 15.50 3.42
C ALA A 56 0.90 15.18 4.71
N GLY A 57 0.19 16.16 5.28
CA GLY A 57 -0.69 15.97 6.44
C GLY A 57 -1.98 15.20 6.15
N SER A 58 -2.40 15.10 4.89
CA SER A 58 -3.63 14.39 4.49
C SER A 58 -3.45 12.88 4.30
N LEU A 59 -2.20 12.42 4.27
CA LEU A 59 -1.84 11.02 4.07
C LEU A 59 -2.32 10.18 5.25
N ARG A 60 -3.04 9.11 4.94
CA ARG A 60 -3.58 8.18 5.94
C ARG A 60 -3.61 6.75 5.43
N VAL A 61 -3.46 5.82 6.36
CA VAL A 61 -3.59 4.39 6.06
C VAL A 61 -5.07 3.98 6.10
N GLY A 62 -5.43 3.13 5.16
CA GLY A 62 -6.60 2.26 5.21
C GLY A 62 -6.17 0.83 4.96
N ALA A 63 -7.07 -0.11 5.25
CA ALA A 63 -6.85 -1.50 4.91
C ALA A 63 -8.18 -2.18 4.61
N THR A 64 -8.10 -3.16 3.71
CA THR A 64 -9.18 -4.07 3.38
C THR A 64 -8.68 -5.50 3.56
N LYS A 65 -9.57 -6.48 3.48
CA LYS A 65 -9.19 -7.90 3.45
C LYS A 65 -8.33 -8.27 2.23
N ARG A 66 -8.25 -7.40 1.22
CA ARG A 66 -7.55 -7.63 -0.05
C ARG A 66 -6.22 -6.88 -0.18
N ALA A 67 -6.12 -5.68 0.40
CA ALA A 67 -4.96 -4.82 0.26
C ALA A 67 -4.85 -3.78 1.37
N GLY A 68 -3.60 -3.40 1.67
CA GLY A 68 -3.26 -2.17 2.37
C GLY A 68 -3.39 -0.98 1.42
N VAL A 69 -3.93 0.15 1.91
CA VAL A 69 -4.24 1.32 1.07
C VAL A 69 -3.65 2.56 1.73
N ILE A 70 -2.87 3.33 0.98
CA ILE A 70 -2.46 4.68 1.39
C ILE A 70 -3.33 5.69 0.65
N ARG A 71 -4.09 6.50 1.40
CA ARG A 71 -4.95 7.54 0.85
C ARG A 71 -4.24 8.88 0.95
N ALA A 72 -4.08 9.54 -0.19
CA ALA A 72 -3.58 10.91 -0.29
C ALA A 72 -4.74 11.87 -0.61
N GLY A 73 -4.85 12.97 0.13
CA GLY A 73 -5.88 13.99 -0.09
C GLY A 73 -7.20 13.75 0.65
N ARG A 74 -8.01 14.80 0.64
CA ARG A 74 -9.38 14.91 1.18
C ARG A 74 -10.17 15.87 0.28
N LYS A 75 -11.45 16.09 0.54
CA LYS A 75 -12.22 17.16 -0.14
C LYS A 75 -11.50 18.53 -0.09
N ALA A 76 -10.86 18.84 1.04
CA ALA A 76 -10.06 20.05 1.24
C ALA A 76 -8.66 20.03 0.58
N VAL A 77 -8.23 18.90 0.02
CA VAL A 77 -6.95 18.73 -0.68
C VAL A 77 -7.22 18.02 -2.02
N PRO A 78 -7.88 18.70 -2.97
CA PRO A 78 -8.40 18.07 -4.19
C PRO A 78 -7.30 17.66 -5.18
N TYR A 79 -6.15 18.32 -5.15
CA TYR A 79 -5.07 18.11 -6.10
C TYR A 79 -4.11 16.96 -5.75
N ALA A 80 -4.42 16.12 -4.76
CA ALA A 80 -3.52 15.02 -4.38
C ALA A 80 -3.28 14.02 -5.54
N GLY A 81 -4.33 13.63 -6.25
CA GLY A 81 -4.25 12.77 -7.43
C GLY A 81 -3.48 13.42 -8.58
N PRO A 82 -3.89 14.62 -9.03
CA PRO A 82 -3.16 15.40 -10.04
C PRO A 82 -1.68 15.64 -9.71
N VAL A 83 -1.33 15.85 -8.44
CA VAL A 83 0.07 16.04 -8.03
C VAL A 83 0.86 14.73 -8.09
N ASN A 84 0.23 13.59 -7.78
CA ASN A 84 0.89 12.30 -7.87
C ASN A 84 1.07 11.86 -9.34
N TYR A 85 -0.02 11.78 -10.09
CA TYR A 85 -0.06 11.19 -11.44
C TYR A 85 0.07 12.20 -12.58
N GLY A 86 0.12 13.50 -12.26
CA GLY A 86 0.18 14.57 -13.25
C GLY A 86 -1.21 15.00 -13.71
N TRP A 87 -1.24 16.15 -14.39
CA TRP A 87 -2.41 16.69 -15.07
C TRP A 87 -1.94 17.44 -16.33
N PRO A 88 -1.85 16.75 -17.48
CA PRO A 88 -1.29 17.32 -18.71
C PRO A 88 -2.02 18.59 -19.17
N ALA A 89 -3.36 18.59 -19.16
CA ALA A 89 -4.17 19.75 -19.54
C ALA A 89 -3.96 21.01 -18.67
N ARG A 90 -3.32 20.86 -17.50
CA ARG A 90 -2.94 21.97 -16.61
C ARG A 90 -1.43 22.13 -16.47
N HIS A 91 -0.64 21.49 -17.33
CA HIS A 91 0.83 21.50 -17.30
C HIS A 91 1.43 21.05 -15.96
N ILE A 92 0.73 20.18 -15.21
CA ILE A 92 1.25 19.62 -13.96
C ILE A 92 1.97 18.32 -14.26
N LYS A 93 3.28 18.27 -13.99
CA LYS A 93 4.10 17.06 -14.14
C LYS A 93 3.84 16.06 -12.99
N PRO A 94 3.81 14.75 -13.26
CA PRO A 94 3.67 13.73 -12.22
C PRO A 94 4.86 13.74 -11.26
N ARG A 95 4.60 13.56 -9.96
CA ARG A 95 5.65 13.39 -8.95
C ARG A 95 5.82 11.97 -8.45
N LEU A 96 4.79 11.12 -8.63
CA LEU A 96 4.79 9.71 -8.28
C LEU A 96 5.24 9.40 -6.83
N PHE A 97 5.05 10.33 -5.90
CA PHE A 97 5.56 10.23 -4.54
C PHE A 97 4.95 9.05 -3.77
N VAL A 98 3.69 8.70 -4.03
CA VAL A 98 3.05 7.52 -3.43
C VAL A 98 3.68 6.25 -3.97
N ASN A 99 3.81 6.16 -5.30
CA ASN A 99 4.38 5.00 -5.98
C ASN A 99 5.83 4.76 -5.54
N ASN A 100 6.64 5.81 -5.57
CA ASN A 100 8.05 5.76 -5.20
C ASN A 100 8.22 5.44 -3.71
N GLY A 101 7.37 6.00 -2.83
CA GLY A 101 7.43 5.71 -1.40
C GLY A 101 7.10 4.25 -1.08
N VAL A 102 6.05 3.72 -1.70
CA VAL A 102 5.67 2.30 -1.54
C VAL A 102 6.74 1.37 -2.11
N ALA A 103 7.28 1.67 -3.29
CA ALA A 103 8.33 0.87 -3.91
C ALA A 103 9.63 0.90 -3.08
N SER A 104 10.03 2.07 -2.56
CA SER A 104 11.24 2.19 -1.73
C SER A 104 11.20 1.40 -0.43
N THR A 105 10.00 1.05 0.05
CA THR A 105 9.78 0.32 1.30
C THR A 105 9.36 -1.13 1.08
N GLU A 106 9.45 -1.62 -0.16
CA GLU A 106 9.01 -2.96 -0.56
C GLU A 106 9.57 -4.07 0.33
N SER A 107 10.88 -4.09 0.53
CA SER A 107 11.54 -5.08 1.38
C SER A 107 11.11 -5.04 2.85
N GLN A 108 10.61 -3.90 3.33
CA GLN A 108 10.20 -3.72 4.73
C GLN A 108 8.79 -4.26 4.96
N TRP A 109 7.84 -3.88 4.11
CA TRP A 109 6.46 -4.34 4.28
C TRP A 109 6.24 -5.78 3.79
N GLN A 110 7.08 -6.30 2.89
CA GLN A 110 7.04 -7.72 2.51
C GLN A 110 7.32 -8.67 3.68
N LYS A 111 8.16 -8.26 4.65
CA LYS A 111 8.45 -9.07 5.85
C LYS A 111 7.19 -9.40 6.64
N VAL A 112 6.29 -8.43 6.77
CA VAL A 112 5.01 -8.61 7.47
C VAL A 112 4.15 -9.68 6.82
N TYR A 113 4.14 -9.76 5.49
CA TYR A 113 3.45 -10.83 4.78
C TYR A 113 4.14 -12.18 4.94
N LYS A 114 5.47 -12.21 4.91
CA LYS A 114 6.26 -13.44 5.11
C LYS A 114 5.99 -14.04 6.49
N ASP A 115 6.06 -13.22 7.53
CA ASP A 115 5.81 -13.64 8.91
C ASP A 115 4.38 -14.19 9.08
N PHE A 116 3.41 -13.55 8.42
CA PHE A 116 2.03 -14.02 8.41
C PHE A 116 1.85 -15.37 7.69
N ILE A 117 2.50 -15.55 6.54
CA ILE A 117 2.50 -16.83 5.80
C ILE A 117 3.12 -17.92 6.68
N ASP A 118 4.27 -17.67 7.29
CA ASP A 118 4.99 -18.63 8.13
C ASP A 118 4.16 -19.02 9.36
N LYS A 119 3.48 -18.06 9.99
CA LYS A 119 2.53 -18.32 11.10
C LYS A 119 1.37 -19.20 10.65
N THR A 120 0.76 -18.87 9.51
CA THR A 120 -0.39 -19.61 8.96
C THR A 120 0.01 -21.05 8.60
N LEU A 121 1.16 -21.24 7.95
CA LEU A 121 1.67 -22.56 7.57
C LEU A 121 1.95 -23.44 8.80
N LYS A 122 2.51 -22.87 9.89
CA LYS A 122 2.71 -23.61 11.15
C LYS A 122 1.40 -24.05 11.78
N GLN A 123 0.38 -23.21 11.78
CA GLN A 123 -0.95 -23.54 12.32
C GLN A 123 -1.64 -24.65 11.52
N VAL A 124 -1.44 -24.70 10.20
CA VAL A 124 -2.00 -25.76 9.35
C VAL A 124 -1.25 -27.08 9.51
N LYS A 125 0.08 -27.08 9.66
CA LYS A 125 0.90 -28.29 9.83
C LYS A 125 0.87 -28.89 11.23
N GLY A 126 0.50 -28.10 12.24
CA GLY A 126 0.37 -28.55 13.64
C GLY A 126 -0.99 -29.16 13.97
N LYS A 127 -1.87 -29.33 12.98
CA LYS A 127 -3.14 -30.05 13.07
C LYS A 127 -3.07 -31.37 12.31
#